data_AF-A0A2V9IAI0-F1
#
_entry.id   AF-A0A2V9IAI0-F1
#
_cell.length_a   1.000
_cell.length_b   1.000
_cell.length_c   1.000
_cell.angle_alpha   90.00
_cell.angle_beta   90.00
_cell.angle_gamma   90.00
#
_symmetry.space_group_name_H-M   'P 1'
#
loop_
_entity.id
_entity.type
_entity.pdbx_description
1 polymer ?
#
loop_
_entity_poly.entity_id
_entity_poly.type
_entity_poly.pdbx_seq_one_letter_code
_entity_poly.pdbx_strand_id
1 'polypeptide(L)'
;MKLVAMALISLLMFASSVTYAQVSSQSTASQIPVQNSQTIKITRSGSQHPKKGPEEYFTGSVQVQPLFPANDPSRTSGGKVTFEPGARSAWHTHAFGQILIVTEGTGWIQQWGGPIEEIRKGDVVWIPAGVKHWHGAAPNTAMTHIAIQEELNGKAVEWMEKVSDEQYRK
;
A
#
# COMPACT_ATOMS: atom_id res chain seq x y z
N MET A 1 24.92 78.02 15.07
CA MET A 1 24.37 79.39 14.91
C MET A 1 23.03 79.28 14.23
N LYS A 2 22.01 79.93 14.82
CA LYS A 2 20.62 79.96 14.38
C LYS A 2 20.50 80.75 13.08
N LEU A 3 19.67 80.29 12.15
CA LEU A 3 18.88 81.21 11.32
C LEU A 3 17.50 80.59 11.06
N VAL A 4 16.50 81.38 11.44
CA VAL A 4 15.07 81.17 11.34
C VAL A 4 14.62 81.83 10.04
N ALA A 5 13.74 81.17 9.29
CA ALA A 5 12.88 81.83 8.32
C ALA A 5 11.49 81.19 8.38
N MET A 6 10.54 81.92 8.99
CA MET A 6 9.10 81.69 8.91
C MET A 6 8.60 82.12 7.52
N ALA A 7 7.74 81.32 6.91
CA ALA A 7 6.80 81.81 5.90
C ALA A 7 5.51 80.96 5.89
N LEU A 8 4.44 81.61 6.35
CA LEU A 8 3.06 81.60 5.83
C LEU A 8 2.32 80.28 5.56
N ILE A 9 1.50 79.93 6.55
CA ILE A 9 0.06 79.61 6.50
C ILE A 9 -0.55 79.53 5.09
N SER A 10 -0.99 78.32 4.71
CA SER A 10 -2.24 78.14 3.95
C SER A 10 -2.91 76.86 4.43
N LEU A 11 -4.04 77.06 5.10
CA LEU A 11 -4.95 76.05 5.61
C LEU A 11 -5.81 75.55 4.45
N LEU A 12 -5.47 74.38 3.89
CA LEU A 12 -6.36 73.63 3.02
C LEU A 12 -6.92 72.43 3.79
N MET A 13 -8.15 72.57 4.24
CA MET A 13 -8.98 71.45 4.68
C MET A 13 -9.34 70.61 3.46
N PHE A 14 -8.74 69.43 3.33
CA PHE A 14 -9.30 68.36 2.51
C PHE A 14 -9.87 67.29 3.43
N ALA A 15 -11.18 67.13 3.32
CA ALA A 15 -11.99 66.19 4.06
C ALA A 15 -11.49 64.75 3.85
N SER A 16 -11.26 64.06 4.97
CA SER A 16 -10.95 62.64 5.02
C SER A 16 -12.17 61.83 4.56
N SER A 17 -12.20 61.38 3.31
CA SER A 17 -13.07 60.28 2.90
C SER A 17 -12.44 58.97 3.37
N VAL A 18 -12.78 58.57 4.59
CA VAL A 18 -12.53 57.19 5.05
C VAL A 18 -13.48 56.28 4.27
N THR A 19 -12.99 55.69 3.20
CA THR A 19 -13.67 54.59 2.51
C THR A 19 -13.60 53.36 3.39
N TYR A 20 -14.70 53.05 4.08
CA TYR A 20 -14.90 51.73 4.66
C TYR A 20 -15.04 50.73 3.51
N ALA A 21 -13.97 49.97 3.22
CA ALA A 21 -14.07 48.79 2.38
C ALA A 21 -14.94 47.76 3.13
N GLN A 22 -16.14 47.51 2.62
CA GLN A 22 -16.96 46.38 3.04
C GLN A 22 -16.24 45.09 2.67
N VAL A 23 -15.64 44.42 3.66
CA VAL A 23 -15.20 43.04 3.52
C VAL A 23 -16.46 42.19 3.39
N SER A 24 -16.85 41.86 2.16
CA SER A 24 -17.86 40.86 1.90
C SER A 24 -17.31 39.49 2.33
N SER A 25 -17.70 39.02 3.51
CA SER A 25 -17.50 37.64 3.93
C SER A 25 -18.40 36.74 3.08
N GLN A 26 -17.98 36.43 1.86
CA GLN A 26 -18.51 35.30 1.12
C GLN A 26 -17.93 34.04 1.77
N SER A 27 -18.70 33.44 2.68
CA SER A 27 -18.45 32.06 3.08
C SER A 27 -18.70 31.21 1.83
N THR A 28 -17.64 30.94 1.07
CA THR A 28 -17.62 29.81 0.15
C THR A 28 -17.71 28.56 1.01
N ALA A 29 -18.95 28.11 1.27
CA ALA A 29 -19.20 26.76 1.72
C ALA A 29 -18.53 25.85 0.68
N SER A 30 -17.38 25.30 1.04
CA SER A 30 -16.71 24.28 0.26
C SER A 30 -17.73 23.17 0.05
N GLN A 31 -18.19 23.02 -1.19
CA GLN A 31 -18.95 21.86 -1.60
C GLN A 31 -18.03 20.65 -1.43
N ILE A 32 -18.16 19.96 -0.31
CA ILE A 32 -17.60 18.62 -0.15
C ILE A 32 -18.33 17.75 -1.17
N PRO A 33 -17.64 17.09 -2.12
CA PRO A 33 -18.28 16.06 -2.91
C PRO A 33 -18.47 14.84 -2.01
N VAL A 34 -19.56 14.81 -1.24
CA VAL A 34 -20.03 13.59 -0.59
C VAL A 34 -20.73 12.77 -1.67
N GLN A 35 -19.96 12.02 -2.45
CA GLN A 35 -20.51 10.82 -3.09
C GLN A 35 -19.93 9.59 -2.40
N ASN A 36 -20.51 9.35 -1.23
CA ASN A 36 -20.46 8.11 -0.51
C ASN A 36 -21.28 7.07 -1.29
N SER A 37 -20.71 6.35 -2.25
CA SER A 37 -21.43 5.19 -2.82
C SER A 37 -21.29 4.01 -1.85
N GLN A 38 -22.14 3.98 -0.83
CA GLN A 38 -22.37 2.85 0.08
C GLN A 38 -23.10 1.72 -0.66
N THR A 39 -22.59 1.29 -1.81
CA THR A 39 -23.21 0.26 -2.65
C THR A 39 -22.29 -0.94 -2.80
N ILE A 40 -22.89 -2.13 -2.86
CA ILE A 40 -22.13 -3.37 -3.05
C ILE A 40 -21.45 -3.33 -4.42
N LYS A 41 -20.13 -3.48 -4.42
CA LYS A 41 -19.31 -3.60 -5.64
C LYS A 41 -18.94 -5.06 -5.87
N ILE A 42 -19.17 -5.54 -7.08
CA ILE A 42 -18.73 -6.87 -7.51
C ILE A 42 -17.59 -6.72 -8.51
N THR A 43 -16.39 -7.14 -8.13
CA THR A 43 -15.30 -7.38 -9.08
C THR A 43 -15.54 -8.73 -9.73
N ARG A 44 -15.87 -8.73 -11.03
CA ARG A 44 -16.22 -9.97 -11.73
C ARG A 44 -14.99 -10.82 -12.01
N SER A 45 -15.15 -12.13 -11.91
CA SER A 45 -14.10 -13.07 -12.35
C SER A 45 -13.66 -12.76 -13.78
N GLY A 46 -12.35 -12.83 -14.03
CA GLY A 46 -11.75 -12.51 -15.33
C GLY A 46 -11.52 -11.02 -15.62
N SER A 47 -12.06 -10.09 -14.81
CA SER A 47 -11.83 -8.65 -14.99
C SER A 47 -10.47 -8.17 -14.52
N GLN A 48 -9.85 -8.91 -13.60
CA GLN A 48 -8.49 -8.66 -13.12
C GLN A 48 -7.57 -9.73 -13.69
N HIS A 49 -6.55 -9.29 -14.44
CA HIS A 49 -5.62 -10.19 -15.10
C HIS A 49 -4.37 -10.43 -14.24
N PRO A 50 -3.88 -11.68 -14.13
CA PRO A 50 -2.58 -11.97 -13.55
C PRO A 50 -1.47 -11.24 -14.30
N LYS A 51 -0.43 -10.83 -13.57
CA LYS A 51 0.81 -10.26 -14.10
C LYS A 51 2.00 -11.08 -13.63
N LYS A 52 3.08 -11.11 -14.41
CA LYS A 52 4.35 -11.70 -13.96
C LYS A 52 4.84 -10.97 -12.71
N GLY A 53 5.23 -11.71 -11.68
CA GLY A 53 5.88 -11.18 -10.50
C GLY A 53 7.21 -10.51 -10.86
N PRO A 54 7.54 -9.32 -10.32
CA PRO A 54 8.82 -8.67 -10.59
C PRO A 54 10.01 -9.55 -10.22
N GLU A 55 11.01 -9.64 -11.09
CA GLU A 55 12.22 -10.45 -10.87
C GLU A 55 13.05 -9.97 -9.69
N GLU A 56 12.85 -8.75 -9.21
CA GLU A 56 13.42 -8.26 -7.95
C GLU A 56 12.85 -9.01 -6.74
N TYR A 57 11.55 -9.33 -6.74
CA TYR A 57 10.84 -9.88 -5.58
C TYR A 57 10.58 -11.38 -5.66
N PHE A 58 10.76 -12.00 -6.83
CA PHE A 58 10.51 -13.42 -7.04
C PHE A 58 11.64 -14.13 -7.77
N THR A 59 12.00 -15.33 -7.33
CA THR A 59 12.87 -16.25 -8.07
C THR A 59 11.98 -17.26 -8.78
N GLY A 60 12.25 -17.55 -10.06
CA GLY A 60 11.40 -18.42 -10.89
C GLY A 60 10.18 -17.70 -11.46
N SER A 61 9.24 -18.48 -12.02
CA SER A 61 8.02 -17.96 -12.64
C SER A 61 6.90 -17.82 -11.61
N VAL A 62 6.40 -16.60 -11.43
CA VAL A 62 5.33 -16.27 -10.50
C VAL A 62 4.29 -15.42 -11.22
N GLN A 63 3.01 -15.74 -11.04
CA GLN A 63 1.90 -14.91 -11.47
C GLN A 63 1.19 -14.30 -10.26
N VAL A 64 0.99 -12.99 -10.27
CA VAL A 64 0.29 -12.24 -9.24
C VAL A 64 -0.99 -11.66 -9.84
N GLN A 65 -2.14 -12.08 -9.32
CA GLN A 65 -3.44 -11.53 -9.66
C GLN A 65 -3.98 -10.73 -8.48
N PRO A 66 -4.09 -9.40 -8.58
CA PRO A 66 -4.78 -8.61 -7.57
C PRO A 66 -6.24 -9.09 -7.43
N LEU A 67 -6.74 -9.19 -6.20
CA LEU A 67 -8.15 -9.51 -5.93
C LEU A 67 -8.89 -8.27 -5.42
N PHE A 68 -8.34 -7.62 -4.39
CA PHE A 68 -8.89 -6.38 -3.86
C PHE A 68 -7.77 -5.49 -3.30
N PRO A 69 -7.82 -4.18 -3.52
CA PRO A 69 -6.90 -3.24 -2.89
C PRO A 69 -7.38 -2.87 -1.47
N ALA A 70 -6.50 -2.23 -0.69
CA ALA A 70 -6.95 -1.45 0.46
C ALA A 70 -7.87 -0.31 -0.02
N ASN A 71 -8.95 -0.06 0.71
CA ASN A 71 -9.87 1.05 0.44
C ASN A 71 -10.26 1.67 1.77
N ASP A 72 -10.01 2.96 1.95
CA ASP A 72 -10.33 3.66 3.20
C ASP A 72 -11.80 3.43 3.61
N PRO A 73 -12.07 3.13 4.90
CA PRO A 73 -11.12 3.10 6.03
C PRO A 73 -10.41 1.74 6.24
N SER A 74 -10.64 0.75 5.37
CA SER A 74 -9.98 -0.56 5.45
C SER A 74 -8.56 -0.50 4.88
N ARG A 75 -7.62 -1.12 5.59
CA ARG A 75 -6.23 -1.27 5.16
C ARG A 75 -5.94 -2.61 4.49
N THR A 76 -6.91 -3.52 4.48
CA THR A 76 -6.71 -4.89 4.00
C THR A 76 -6.66 -4.92 2.48
N SER A 77 -5.61 -5.52 1.94
CA SER A 77 -5.47 -5.86 0.53
C SER A 77 -5.26 -7.36 0.36
N GLY A 78 -5.52 -7.85 -0.84
CA GLY A 78 -5.37 -9.27 -1.13
C GLY A 78 -5.14 -9.58 -2.60
N GLY A 79 -4.40 -10.65 -2.82
CA GLY A 79 -4.03 -11.13 -4.14
C GLY A 79 -3.97 -12.65 -4.19
N LYS A 80 -4.23 -13.22 -5.36
CA LYS A 80 -3.95 -14.63 -5.66
C LYS A 80 -2.57 -14.70 -6.29
N VAL A 81 -1.70 -15.56 -5.76
CA VAL A 81 -0.34 -15.74 -6.26
C VAL A 81 -0.15 -17.21 -6.62
N THR A 82 0.31 -17.46 -7.83
CA THR A 82 0.66 -18.79 -8.33
C THR A 82 2.16 -18.85 -8.59
N PHE A 83 2.81 -19.82 -7.97
CA PHE A 83 4.22 -20.12 -8.12
C PHE A 83 4.36 -21.40 -8.94
N GLU A 84 5.13 -21.34 -10.02
CA GLU A 84 5.57 -22.55 -10.75
C GLU A 84 6.57 -23.36 -9.91
N PRO A 85 6.82 -24.66 -10.21
CA PRO A 85 7.75 -25.48 -9.45
C PRO A 85 9.10 -24.79 -9.20
N GLY A 86 9.54 -24.75 -7.95
CA GLY A 86 10.79 -24.09 -7.54
C GLY A 86 10.74 -22.56 -7.44
N ALA A 87 9.63 -21.92 -7.84
CA ALA A 87 9.47 -20.48 -7.72
C ALA A 87 9.09 -20.06 -6.30
N ARG A 88 9.65 -18.94 -5.84
CA ARG A 88 9.45 -18.43 -4.47
C ARG A 88 9.62 -16.91 -4.39
N SER A 89 9.04 -16.31 -3.36
CA SER A 89 9.31 -14.92 -3.01
C SER A 89 10.75 -14.73 -2.52
N ALA A 90 11.24 -13.50 -2.60
CA ALA A 90 12.37 -13.04 -1.81
C ALA A 90 12.01 -13.06 -0.32
N TRP A 91 13.02 -12.99 0.54
CA TRP A 91 12.76 -12.72 1.95
C TRP A 91 12.05 -11.37 2.09
N HIS A 92 11.07 -11.30 2.99
CA HIS A 92 10.32 -10.07 3.23
C HIS A 92 9.62 -10.08 4.59
N THR A 93 9.04 -8.94 4.96
CA THR A 93 8.21 -8.79 6.16
C THR A 93 6.93 -8.01 5.84
N HIS A 94 5.91 -8.16 6.69
CA HIS A 94 4.67 -7.38 6.66
C HIS A 94 4.50 -6.66 8.00
N ALA A 95 4.18 -5.36 7.96
CA ALA A 95 4.07 -4.52 9.16
C ALA A 95 2.98 -4.99 10.13
N PHE A 96 1.89 -5.57 9.61
CA PHE A 96 0.76 -6.10 10.38
C PHE A 96 0.57 -7.62 10.21
N GLY A 97 1.59 -8.30 9.67
CA GLY A 97 1.54 -9.72 9.38
C GLY A 97 0.81 -10.05 8.08
N GLN A 98 0.65 -11.34 7.81
CA GLN A 98 0.00 -11.85 6.61
C GLN A 98 -0.74 -13.16 6.91
N ILE A 99 -1.83 -13.39 6.17
CA ILE A 99 -2.52 -14.68 6.11
C ILE A 99 -2.39 -15.22 4.70
N LEU A 100 -2.01 -16.48 4.57
CA LEU A 100 -2.07 -17.24 3.32
C LEU A 100 -3.17 -18.30 3.41
N ILE A 101 -3.96 -18.44 2.36
CA ILE A 101 -4.92 -19.54 2.21
C ILE A 101 -4.52 -20.30 0.95
N VAL A 102 -3.99 -21.51 1.11
CA VAL A 102 -3.52 -22.31 -0.03
C VAL A 102 -4.71 -22.93 -0.75
N THR A 103 -4.85 -22.63 -2.04
CA THR A 103 -5.99 -23.07 -2.85
C THR A 103 -5.66 -24.26 -3.73
N GLU A 104 -4.40 -24.43 -4.14
CA GLU A 104 -3.95 -25.47 -5.05
C GLU A 104 -2.50 -25.87 -4.81
N GLY A 105 -2.16 -27.12 -5.12
CA GLY A 105 -0.77 -27.59 -5.17
C GLY A 105 -0.12 -27.81 -3.81
N THR A 106 1.22 -27.80 -3.80
CA THR A 106 2.07 -27.97 -2.62
C THR A 106 3.22 -26.98 -2.68
N GLY A 107 3.35 -26.20 -1.60
CA GLY A 107 4.34 -25.15 -1.45
C GLY A 107 5.18 -25.33 -0.21
N TRP A 108 6.17 -24.47 -0.08
CA TRP A 108 7.01 -24.33 1.10
C TRP A 108 6.91 -22.91 1.67
N ILE A 109 7.07 -22.81 2.98
CA ILE A 109 7.22 -21.55 3.71
C ILE A 109 8.34 -21.70 4.73
N GLN A 110 9.07 -20.62 4.98
CA GLN A 110 10.08 -20.59 6.02
C GLN A 110 10.13 -19.20 6.66
N GLN A 111 10.18 -19.17 7.99
CA GLN A 111 10.62 -17.99 8.74
C GLN A 111 12.14 -18.01 8.93
N TRP A 112 12.76 -16.85 9.04
CA TRP A 112 14.21 -16.73 9.18
C TRP A 112 14.74 -17.55 10.37
N GLY A 113 15.73 -18.41 10.11
CA GLY A 113 16.32 -19.31 11.11
C GLY A 113 15.44 -20.49 11.54
N GLY A 114 14.22 -20.62 11.01
CA GLY A 114 13.32 -21.74 11.25
C GLY A 114 13.44 -22.85 10.20
N PRO A 115 12.76 -23.99 10.42
CA PRO A 115 12.66 -25.05 9.42
C PRO A 115 11.81 -24.60 8.23
N ILE A 116 12.04 -25.22 7.07
CA ILE A 116 11.14 -25.10 5.93
C ILE A 116 9.94 -26.01 6.21
N GLU A 117 8.74 -25.44 6.22
CA GLU A 117 7.49 -26.16 6.41
C GLU A 117 6.78 -26.37 5.05
N GLU A 118 6.12 -27.50 4.90
CA GLU A 118 5.28 -27.75 3.72
C GLU A 118 3.86 -27.25 3.95
N ILE A 119 3.27 -26.62 2.93
CA ILE A 119 1.90 -26.11 2.93
C ILE A 119 1.15 -26.67 1.72
N ARG A 120 -0.10 -27.08 1.93
CA ARG A 120 -0.93 -27.78 0.95
C ARG A 120 -2.30 -27.13 0.83
N LYS A 121 -3.01 -27.45 -0.25
CA LYS A 121 -4.40 -27.02 -0.46
C LYS A 121 -5.25 -27.23 0.79
N GLY A 122 -5.90 -26.15 1.25
CA GLY A 122 -6.75 -26.13 2.45
C GLY A 122 -6.06 -25.55 3.68
N ASP A 123 -4.73 -25.49 3.70
CA ASP A 123 -3.99 -24.92 4.82
C ASP A 123 -4.18 -23.40 4.88
N VAL A 124 -4.25 -22.90 6.11
CA VAL A 124 -4.24 -21.48 6.44
C VAL A 124 -2.97 -21.19 7.22
N VAL A 125 -2.16 -20.30 6.69
CA VAL A 125 -0.89 -19.90 7.30
C VAL A 125 -1.04 -18.51 7.87
N TRP A 126 -0.72 -18.36 9.15
CA TRP A 126 -0.62 -17.05 9.79
C TRP A 126 0.85 -16.69 10.00
N ILE A 127 1.26 -15.55 9.46
CA ILE A 127 2.60 -15.00 9.58
C ILE A 127 2.50 -13.75 10.45
N PRO A 128 3.07 -13.76 11.67
CA PRO A 128 3.01 -12.60 12.56
C PRO A 128 3.70 -11.36 11.98
N ALA A 129 3.31 -10.20 12.50
CA ALA A 129 3.89 -8.90 12.12
C ALA A 129 5.42 -8.89 12.29
N GLY A 130 6.12 -8.36 11.29
CA GLY A 130 7.58 -8.21 11.30
C GLY A 130 8.38 -9.51 11.14
N VAL A 131 7.74 -10.68 11.04
CA VAL A 131 8.46 -11.94 10.83
C VAL A 131 9.06 -11.97 9.43
N LYS A 132 10.39 -12.08 9.35
CA LYS A 132 11.11 -12.26 8.09
C LYS A 132 10.86 -13.67 7.59
N HIS A 133 10.28 -13.77 6.39
CA HIS A 133 9.87 -15.05 5.84
C HIS A 133 9.94 -15.05 4.31
N TRP A 134 9.85 -16.24 3.72
CA TRP A 134 9.55 -16.45 2.31
C TRP A 134 8.57 -17.60 2.16
N HIS A 135 7.88 -17.64 1.02
CA HIS A 135 7.00 -18.75 0.64
C HIS A 135 7.01 -18.94 -0.87
N GLY A 136 6.66 -20.13 -1.33
CA GLY A 136 6.70 -20.48 -2.74
C GLY A 136 6.21 -21.89 -3.02
N ALA A 137 6.34 -22.30 -4.27
CA ALA A 137 6.12 -23.68 -4.69
C ALA A 137 7.16 -24.62 -4.07
N ALA A 138 6.82 -25.89 -3.92
CA ALA A 138 7.82 -26.93 -3.69
C ALA A 138 8.60 -27.21 -5.00
N PRO A 139 9.74 -27.95 -4.98
CA PRO A 139 10.62 -28.07 -6.14
C PRO A 139 9.96 -28.65 -7.40
N ASN A 140 8.99 -29.56 -7.22
CA ASN A 140 8.40 -30.34 -8.31
C ASN A 140 6.90 -30.09 -8.52
N THR A 141 6.30 -29.18 -7.75
CA THR A 141 4.85 -28.92 -7.80
C THR A 141 4.58 -27.43 -7.72
N ALA A 142 3.72 -26.93 -8.62
CA ALA A 142 3.21 -25.58 -8.49
C ALA A 142 2.37 -25.43 -7.20
N MET A 143 2.18 -24.19 -6.76
CA MET A 143 1.30 -23.85 -5.64
C MET A 143 0.60 -22.52 -5.89
N THR A 144 -0.67 -22.44 -5.53
CA THR A 144 -1.44 -21.20 -5.54
C THR A 144 -1.99 -20.93 -4.15
N HIS A 145 -1.87 -19.68 -3.69
CA HIS A 145 -2.54 -19.21 -2.48
C HIS A 145 -3.22 -17.85 -2.69
N ILE A 146 -4.15 -17.53 -1.80
CA ILE A 146 -4.63 -16.16 -1.58
C ILE A 146 -3.78 -15.57 -0.44
N ALA A 147 -3.11 -14.46 -0.68
CA ALA A 147 -2.41 -13.67 0.33
C ALA A 147 -3.29 -12.49 0.76
N ILE A 148 -3.39 -12.28 2.07
CA ILE A 148 -4.18 -11.22 2.70
C ILE A 148 -3.29 -10.53 3.73
N GLN A 149 -3.18 -9.21 3.64
CA GLN A 149 -2.37 -8.41 4.55
C GLN A 149 -2.94 -6.99 4.66
N GLU A 150 -2.46 -6.22 5.64
CA GLU A 150 -2.79 -4.80 5.77
C GLU A 150 -1.65 -3.89 5.32
N GLU A 151 -2.01 -2.71 4.83
CA GLU A 151 -1.07 -1.65 4.46
C GLU A 151 -0.76 -0.70 5.62
N LEU A 152 0.51 -0.31 5.73
CA LEU A 152 0.98 0.81 6.54
C LEU A 152 1.51 1.89 5.60
N ASN A 153 0.91 3.09 5.63
CA ASN A 153 1.31 4.22 4.78
C ASN A 153 1.36 3.88 3.27
N GLY A 154 0.37 3.11 2.78
CA GLY A 154 0.28 2.67 1.39
C GLY A 154 1.25 1.55 1.00
N LYS A 155 1.92 0.92 1.98
CA LYS A 155 2.87 -0.17 1.76
C LYS A 155 2.48 -1.39 2.57
N ALA A 156 2.31 -2.52 1.89
CA ALA A 156 1.96 -3.79 2.53
C ALA A 156 3.20 -4.63 2.92
N VAL A 157 4.32 -4.47 2.22
CA VAL A 157 5.45 -5.40 2.25
C VAL A 157 6.80 -4.67 2.25
N GLU A 158 7.71 -5.12 3.10
CA GLU A 158 9.12 -4.73 3.10
C GLU A 158 9.96 -5.86 2.48
N TRP A 159 10.36 -5.68 1.22
CA TRP A 159 11.18 -6.66 0.49
C TRP A 159 12.65 -6.62 0.92
N MET A 160 13.30 -7.79 0.88
CA MET A 160 14.70 -7.98 1.23
C MET A 160 15.41 -8.83 0.16
N GLU A 161 16.47 -9.53 0.54
CA GLU A 161 17.27 -10.33 -0.38
C GLU A 161 16.56 -11.58 -0.90
N LYS A 162 17.04 -12.08 -2.05
CA LYS A 162 16.58 -13.35 -2.62
C LYS A 162 16.86 -14.53 -1.69
N VAL A 163 15.95 -15.49 -1.71
CA VAL A 163 16.20 -16.84 -1.17
C VAL A 163 17.15 -17.55 -2.12
N SER A 164 18.37 -17.80 -1.65
CA SER A 164 19.40 -18.53 -2.40
C SER A 164 18.97 -19.98 -2.65
N ASP A 165 19.58 -20.63 -3.65
CA ASP A 165 19.34 -22.05 -3.92
C ASP A 165 19.84 -22.97 -2.80
N GLU A 166 20.71 -22.48 -1.90
CA GLU A 166 21.13 -23.21 -0.70
C GLU A 166 20.06 -23.11 0.39
N GLN A 167 19.51 -21.92 0.63
CA GLN A 167 18.40 -21.71 1.56
C GLN A 167 17.12 -22.43 1.13
N TYR A 168 16.95 -22.66 -0.18
CA TYR A 168 15.81 -23.39 -0.75
C TYR A 168 15.99 -24.93 -0.74
N ARG A 169 16.89 -25.47 0.11
CA ARG A 169 17.06 -26.93 0.28
C ARG A 169 16.57 -27.34 1.66
N LYS A 170 15.63 -28.29 1.68
CA LYS A 170 15.21 -29.01 2.89
C LYS A 170 16.27 -30.01 3.33
#